data_AF-A0A928ZWJ4-F1
#
_entry.id   AF-A0A928ZWJ4-F1
#
_cell.length_a   1.000
_cell.length_b   1.000
_cell.length_c   1.000
_cell.angle_alpha   90.00
_cell.angle_beta   90.00
_cell.angle_gamma   90.00
#
_symmetry.space_group_name_H-M   'P 1'
#
loop_
_entity.id
_entity.type
_entity.pdbx_description
1 polymer ?
#
loop_
_entity_poly.entity_id
_entity_poly.type
_entity_poly.pdbx_seq_one_letter_code
_entity_poly.pdbx_strand_id
1 'polypeptide(L)'
;MVACPDLMLVYQRELMGLPEVHGIMETMLQSCETSAPGPAYRMAVLDPPPVKPRKSAMPVKPAQQTPQDVESWLMDHFGRRSQFGALYYPWIQVPNPKDSGKPIAVPPCGHMMGLWCRTDESRGIHKAPANDVPRGVVGLAYETNFREQELLNPKGINCIRRFRNRGTLVWGARTLAQLDDTDWRYVSVRRLMSYIAKSIEEGTQWAVFEPNDEDLWARVTRTVRNFLERIWRQGALFGSTPEEAFYVKCDRELNTPETMKLGMLFIEIGVCPVRPAEFVIFRIRQWDPSQDEA
;
A
#
# COMPACT_ATOMS: atom_id res chain seq x y z
N MET A 1 -2.46 2.49 -9.91
CA MET A 1 -2.66 1.15 -9.28
C MET A 1 -2.80 0.13 -10.39
N VAL A 2 -2.42 -1.13 -10.14
CA VAL A 2 -2.54 -2.24 -11.09
C VAL A 2 -3.19 -3.41 -10.35
N ALA A 3 -4.17 -4.06 -10.97
CA ALA A 3 -4.76 -5.30 -10.47
C ALA A 3 -5.21 -6.16 -11.66
N CYS A 4 -5.27 -7.47 -11.48
CA CYS A 4 -5.70 -8.42 -12.50
C CYS A 4 -6.62 -9.48 -11.87
N PRO A 5 -7.90 -9.17 -11.60
CA PRO A 5 -8.81 -10.13 -10.99
C PRO A 5 -9.02 -11.37 -11.87
N ASP A 6 -9.00 -11.22 -13.19
CA ASP A 6 -9.18 -12.35 -14.13
C ASP A 6 -8.04 -13.37 -14.06
N LEU A 7 -6.84 -12.98 -13.63
CA LEU A 7 -5.70 -13.90 -13.45
C LEU A 7 -6.08 -15.08 -12.54
N MET A 8 -6.75 -14.76 -11.44
CA MET A 8 -7.21 -15.73 -10.47
C MET A 8 -8.34 -16.63 -11.03
N LEU A 9 -9.19 -16.07 -11.89
CA LEU A 9 -10.27 -16.82 -12.53
C LEU A 9 -9.73 -17.79 -13.59
N VAL A 10 -8.73 -17.38 -14.36
CA VAL A 10 -8.04 -18.22 -15.34
C VAL A 10 -7.35 -19.39 -14.62
N TYR A 11 -6.70 -19.14 -13.49
CA TYR A 11 -6.14 -20.19 -12.63
C TYR A 11 -7.22 -21.17 -12.11
N GLN A 12 -8.34 -20.67 -11.60
CA GLN A 12 -9.45 -21.51 -11.12
C GLN A 12 -10.09 -22.38 -12.20
N ARG A 13 -10.03 -21.94 -13.46
CA ARG A 13 -10.53 -22.70 -14.61
C ARG A 13 -9.49 -23.63 -15.20
N GLU A 14 -8.32 -23.75 -14.56
CA GLU A 14 -7.21 -24.59 -15.02
C GLU A 14 -6.73 -24.23 -16.43
N LEU A 15 -6.96 -22.98 -16.85
CA LEU A 15 -6.46 -22.44 -18.12
C LEU A 15 -5.00 -21.98 -18.00
N MET A 16 -4.51 -21.86 -16.77
CA MET A 16 -3.15 -21.44 -16.43
C MET A 16 -2.72 -22.14 -15.14
N GLY A 17 -1.50 -22.65 -15.11
CA GLY A 17 -0.86 -23.23 -13.95
C GLY A 17 -0.29 -22.18 -13.00
N LEU A 18 0.04 -22.62 -11.79
CA LEU A 18 0.57 -21.75 -10.74
C LEU A 18 1.86 -20.99 -11.12
N PRO A 19 2.84 -21.57 -11.86
CA PRO A 19 4.04 -20.84 -12.28
C PRO A 19 3.75 -19.66 -13.22
N GLU A 20 2.80 -19.82 -14.14
CA GLU A 20 2.42 -18.76 -15.08
C GLU A 20 1.68 -17.62 -14.35
N VAL A 21 0.84 -17.98 -13.38
CA VAL A 21 0.22 -17.01 -12.46
C VAL A 21 1.29 -16.20 -11.73
N HIS A 22 2.31 -16.87 -11.18
CA HIS A 22 3.42 -16.19 -10.50
C HIS A 22 4.19 -15.27 -11.46
N GLY A 23 4.45 -15.70 -12.70
CA GLY A 23 5.11 -14.87 -13.71
C GLY A 23 4.35 -13.58 -14.03
N ILE A 24 3.01 -13.64 -14.10
CA ILE A 24 2.19 -12.44 -14.29
C ILE A 24 2.23 -11.55 -13.04
N MET A 25 2.11 -12.13 -11.84
CA MET A 25 2.18 -11.35 -10.59
C MET A 25 3.55 -10.67 -10.42
N GLU A 26 4.64 -11.34 -10.80
CA GLU A 26 5.98 -10.79 -10.82
C GLU A 26 6.06 -9.61 -11.79
N THR A 27 5.54 -9.77 -13.00
CA THR A 27 5.50 -8.69 -14.01
C THR A 27 4.69 -7.49 -13.52
N MET A 28 3.55 -7.72 -12.85
CA MET A 28 2.75 -6.65 -12.25
C MET A 28 3.56 -5.86 -11.22
N LEU A 29 4.28 -6.54 -10.33
CA LEU A 29 5.13 -5.89 -9.32
C LEU A 29 6.31 -5.16 -9.95
N GLN A 30 7.02 -5.82 -10.88
CA GLN A 30 8.14 -5.23 -11.60
C GLN A 30 7.72 -3.94 -12.31
N SER A 31 6.56 -3.94 -12.98
CA SER A 31 6.04 -2.75 -13.68
C SER A 31 5.69 -1.58 -12.74
N CYS A 32 5.48 -1.87 -11.45
CA CYS A 32 5.26 -0.85 -10.43
C CYS A 32 6.58 -0.32 -9.87
N GLU A 33 7.59 -1.19 -9.75
CA GLU A 33 8.95 -0.84 -9.31
C GLU A 33 9.70 -0.03 -10.37
N THR A 34 9.56 -0.38 -11.65
CA THR A 34 10.18 0.34 -12.76
C THR A 34 9.21 1.32 -13.38
N SER A 35 9.48 2.62 -13.20
CA SER A 35 8.68 3.71 -13.81
C SER A 35 9.52 4.74 -14.58
N ALA A 36 10.73 4.33 -15.01
CA ALA A 36 11.62 5.17 -15.81
C ALA A 36 10.89 5.78 -17.04
N PRO A 37 11.11 7.07 -17.34
CA PRO A 37 12.11 7.98 -16.74
C PRO A 37 11.69 8.62 -15.40
N GLY A 38 10.44 8.47 -14.97
CA GLY A 38 9.91 9.10 -13.75
C GLY A 38 10.02 8.23 -12.48
N PRO A 39 9.61 8.77 -11.32
CA PRO A 39 9.59 8.01 -10.07
C PRO A 39 8.53 6.90 -10.09
N ALA A 40 8.75 5.84 -9.32
CA ALA A 40 7.75 4.78 -9.13
C ALA A 40 6.50 5.31 -8.41
N TYR A 41 5.37 5.34 -9.13
CA TYR A 41 4.09 5.89 -8.63
C TYR A 41 2.92 4.90 -8.64
N ARG A 42 3.16 3.67 -9.11
CA ARG A 42 2.15 2.61 -9.24
C ARG A 42 2.32 1.59 -8.12
N MET A 43 1.21 0.96 -7.74
CA MET A 43 1.21 -0.17 -6.80
C MET A 43 0.33 -1.29 -7.35
N ALA A 44 0.75 -2.52 -7.14
CA ALA A 44 0.01 -3.72 -7.49
C ALA A 44 -0.85 -4.17 -6.29
N VAL A 45 -2.14 -4.39 -6.53
CA VAL A 45 -3.05 -5.03 -5.59
C VAL A 45 -3.22 -6.47 -6.03
N LEU A 46 -2.78 -7.39 -5.18
CA LEU A 46 -2.70 -8.80 -5.46
C LEU A 46 -3.72 -9.58 -4.63
N ASP A 47 -4.10 -10.73 -5.16
CA ASP A 47 -4.91 -11.73 -4.48
C ASP A 47 -4.14 -13.05 -4.43
N PRO A 48 -4.27 -13.84 -3.35
CA PRO A 48 -3.67 -15.16 -3.34
C PRO A 48 -4.43 -16.10 -4.28
N PRO A 49 -3.74 -16.91 -5.09
CA PRO A 49 -4.37 -17.98 -5.86
C PRO A 49 -4.99 -18.98 -4.87
N PRO A 50 -6.23 -19.44 -5.08
CA PRO A 50 -6.92 -20.36 -4.18
C PRO A 50 -6.31 -21.75 -4.34
N VAL A 51 -5.24 -22.01 -3.59
CA VAL A 51 -4.42 -23.23 -3.66
C VAL A 51 -4.09 -23.72 -2.25
N LYS A 52 -3.84 -25.03 -2.12
CA LYS A 52 -3.26 -25.66 -0.92
C LYS A 52 -1.85 -26.13 -1.23
N PRO A 53 -0.85 -25.25 -1.14
CA PRO A 53 0.45 -25.48 -1.77
C PRO A 53 1.22 -26.66 -1.16
N ARG A 54 0.93 -27.01 0.11
CA ARG A 54 1.47 -28.21 0.78
C ARG A 54 0.88 -29.54 0.28
N LYS A 55 -0.22 -29.50 -0.48
CA LYS A 55 -0.91 -30.69 -0.99
C LYS A 55 -0.77 -30.82 -2.51
N SER A 56 -0.97 -29.72 -3.23
CA SER A 56 -1.02 -29.70 -4.70
C SER A 56 -0.90 -28.26 -5.22
N ALA A 57 -0.42 -28.12 -6.46
CA ALA A 57 -0.44 -26.86 -7.21
C ALA A 57 -1.78 -26.61 -7.94
N MET A 58 -2.73 -27.54 -7.85
CA MET A 58 -4.05 -27.43 -8.45
C MET A 58 -4.98 -26.48 -7.67
N PRO A 59 -5.86 -25.75 -8.36
CA PRO A 59 -6.80 -24.85 -7.71
C PRO A 59 -7.75 -25.62 -6.79
N VAL A 60 -8.14 -24.95 -5.71
CA VAL A 60 -9.22 -25.37 -4.79
C VAL A 60 -10.33 -24.33 -4.80
N LYS A 61 -11.49 -24.66 -4.21
CA LYS A 61 -12.51 -23.62 -3.99
C LYS A 61 -11.96 -22.56 -3.02
N PRO A 62 -12.23 -21.26 -3.20
CA PRO A 62 -11.70 -20.22 -2.31
C PRO A 62 -12.07 -20.45 -0.85
N ALA A 63 -13.26 -21.00 -0.59
CA ALA A 63 -13.71 -21.35 0.77
C ALA A 63 -12.92 -22.48 1.43
N GLN A 64 -12.15 -23.26 0.66
CA GLN A 64 -11.29 -24.32 1.18
C GLN A 64 -9.90 -23.82 1.55
N GLN A 65 -9.47 -22.65 1.04
CA GLN A 65 -8.14 -22.10 1.30
C GLN A 65 -8.07 -21.49 2.71
N THR A 66 -7.20 -22.05 3.54
CA THR A 66 -6.98 -21.60 4.92
C THR A 66 -5.94 -20.47 5.00
N PRO A 67 -5.90 -19.72 6.11
CA PRO A 67 -4.85 -18.73 6.36
C PRO A 67 -3.44 -19.33 6.23
N GLN A 68 -3.20 -20.53 6.75
CA GLN A 68 -1.91 -21.22 6.67
C GLN A 68 -1.54 -21.57 5.22
N ASP A 69 -2.52 -21.89 4.38
CA ASP A 69 -2.28 -22.13 2.95
C ASP A 69 -1.78 -20.84 2.25
N VAL A 70 -2.35 -19.68 2.60
CA VAL A 70 -1.96 -18.37 2.04
C VAL A 70 -0.60 -17.93 2.54
N GLU A 71 -0.35 -18.10 3.84
CA GLU A 71 0.96 -17.85 4.42
C GLU A 71 2.03 -18.68 3.73
N SER A 72 1.83 -20.00 3.66
CA SER A 72 2.79 -20.92 3.03
C SER A 72 2.96 -20.60 1.55
N TRP A 73 1.88 -20.29 0.82
CA TRP A 73 1.99 -19.86 -0.57
C TRP A 73 2.85 -18.59 -0.71
N LEU A 74 2.59 -17.55 0.08
CA LEU A 74 3.33 -16.30 -0.02
C LEU A 74 4.80 -16.46 0.40
N MET A 75 5.06 -17.21 1.46
CA MET A 75 6.40 -17.32 2.06
C MET A 75 7.28 -18.35 1.33
N ASP A 76 6.74 -19.52 1.02
CA ASP A 76 7.52 -20.69 0.61
C ASP A 76 7.48 -20.90 -0.92
N HIS A 77 6.45 -20.40 -1.61
CA HIS A 77 6.24 -20.68 -3.03
C HIS A 77 6.39 -19.44 -3.92
N PHE A 78 5.64 -18.36 -3.63
CA PHE A 78 5.73 -17.13 -4.41
C PHE A 78 6.93 -16.29 -3.98
N GLY A 79 7.18 -16.16 -2.67
CA GLY A 79 8.38 -15.55 -2.08
C GLY A 79 8.60 -14.06 -2.38
N ARG A 80 7.78 -13.45 -3.23
CA ARG A 80 8.02 -12.10 -3.72
C ARG A 80 7.62 -11.04 -2.70
N ARG A 81 8.59 -10.18 -2.37
CA ARG A 81 8.45 -9.03 -1.48
C ARG A 81 8.64 -7.75 -2.28
N SER A 82 7.74 -6.78 -2.11
CA SER A 82 7.82 -5.47 -2.74
C SER A 82 7.04 -4.44 -1.93
N GLN A 83 7.64 -3.30 -1.66
CA GLN A 83 6.94 -2.15 -1.09
C GLN A 83 5.79 -1.65 -1.98
N PHE A 84 5.81 -1.94 -3.29
CA PHE A 84 4.77 -1.55 -4.24
C PHE A 84 3.65 -2.59 -4.37
N GLY A 85 3.69 -3.69 -3.62
CA GLY A 85 2.65 -4.71 -3.58
C GLY A 85 1.78 -4.62 -2.32
N ALA A 86 0.49 -4.93 -2.45
CA ALA A 86 -0.39 -5.19 -1.31
C ALA A 86 -1.23 -6.43 -1.62
N LEU A 87 -1.28 -7.39 -0.69
CA LEU A 87 -2.05 -8.63 -0.84
C LEU A 87 -3.28 -8.60 0.06
N TYR A 88 -4.43 -9.01 -0.46
CA TYR A 88 -5.68 -9.08 0.31
C TYR A 88 -6.27 -10.49 0.33
N TYR A 89 -6.65 -10.94 1.52
CA TYR A 89 -7.27 -12.24 1.78
C TYR A 89 -8.43 -12.04 2.78
N PRO A 90 -9.50 -12.84 2.75
CA PRO A 90 -9.85 -13.85 1.76
C PRO A 90 -10.57 -13.27 0.55
N TRP A 91 -10.88 -14.15 -0.41
CA TRP A 91 -11.83 -13.83 -1.46
C TRP A 91 -13.17 -13.38 -0.87
N ILE A 92 -13.79 -12.42 -1.55
CA ILE A 92 -15.06 -11.81 -1.14
C ILE A 92 -16.20 -12.44 -1.92
N GLN A 93 -17.41 -12.39 -1.36
CA GLN A 93 -18.61 -12.84 -2.06
C GLN A 93 -19.45 -11.64 -2.47
N VAL A 94 -19.92 -11.65 -3.71
CA VAL A 94 -20.77 -10.62 -4.32
C VAL A 94 -22.03 -11.26 -4.92
N PRO A 95 -23.16 -10.55 -5.05
CA PRO A 95 -24.34 -11.07 -5.75
C PRO A 95 -24.02 -11.39 -7.21
N ASN A 96 -24.32 -12.61 -7.67
CA ASN A 96 -24.10 -13.00 -9.06
C ASN A 96 -25.26 -12.54 -9.96
N PRO A 97 -25.06 -11.60 -10.90
CA PRO A 97 -26.12 -11.17 -11.80
C PRO A 97 -26.58 -12.29 -12.76
N LYS A 98 -25.77 -13.34 -12.96
CA LYS A 98 -26.08 -14.47 -13.85
C LYS A 98 -26.83 -15.62 -13.17
N ASP A 99 -26.96 -15.61 -11.84
CA ASP A 99 -27.61 -16.68 -11.06
C ASP A 99 -28.54 -16.08 -10.00
N SER A 100 -29.45 -15.20 -10.43
CA SER A 100 -30.51 -14.61 -9.59
C SER A 100 -30.01 -13.97 -8.28
N GLY A 101 -28.78 -13.42 -8.28
CA GLY A 101 -28.18 -12.79 -7.11
C GLY A 101 -27.56 -13.74 -6.10
N LYS A 102 -27.51 -15.07 -6.36
CA LYS A 102 -26.80 -16.00 -5.48
C LYS A 102 -25.34 -15.59 -5.33
N PRO A 103 -24.76 -15.62 -4.12
CA PRO A 103 -23.38 -15.15 -3.93
C PRO A 103 -22.36 -15.96 -4.73
N ILE A 104 -21.43 -15.27 -5.40
CA ILE A 104 -20.25 -15.84 -6.06
C ILE A 104 -18.98 -15.30 -5.41
N ALA A 105 -17.98 -16.15 -5.22
CA ALA A 105 -16.67 -15.74 -4.71
C ALA A 105 -15.85 -15.09 -5.82
N VAL A 106 -15.29 -13.92 -5.56
CA VAL A 106 -14.42 -13.19 -6.48
C VAL A 106 -13.15 -12.71 -5.77
N PRO A 107 -12.03 -12.55 -6.50
CA PRO A 107 -10.81 -11.98 -5.97
C PRO A 107 -11.03 -10.53 -5.47
N PRO A 108 -10.48 -10.13 -4.31
CA PRO A 108 -10.80 -8.84 -3.71
C PRO A 108 -10.11 -7.64 -4.36
N CYS A 109 -9.02 -7.81 -5.13
CA CYS A 109 -8.18 -6.70 -5.61
C CYS A 109 -8.97 -5.53 -6.24
N GLY A 110 -9.96 -5.81 -7.09
CA GLY A 110 -10.77 -4.78 -7.74
C GLY A 110 -11.62 -3.98 -6.74
N HIS A 111 -12.18 -4.65 -5.73
CA HIS A 111 -12.94 -3.96 -4.67
C HIS A 111 -12.02 -3.16 -3.75
N MET A 112 -10.81 -3.65 -3.50
CA MET A 112 -9.80 -2.93 -2.72
C MET A 112 -9.36 -1.66 -3.44
N MET A 113 -9.14 -1.70 -4.75
CA MET A 113 -8.87 -0.49 -5.53
C MET A 113 -10.00 0.55 -5.42
N GLY A 114 -11.26 0.11 -5.50
CA GLY A 114 -12.40 1.01 -5.31
C GLY A 114 -12.46 1.61 -3.90
N LEU A 115 -12.10 0.82 -2.87
CA LEU A 115 -11.97 1.29 -1.50
C LEU A 115 -10.84 2.31 -1.35
N TRP A 116 -9.68 2.07 -2.00
CA TRP A 116 -8.54 2.98 -1.97
C TRP A 116 -8.94 4.34 -2.56
N CYS A 117 -9.50 4.37 -3.78
CA CYS A 117 -9.97 5.61 -4.41
C CYS A 117 -10.92 6.40 -3.51
N ARG A 118 -11.93 5.72 -2.95
CA ARG A 118 -12.89 6.35 -2.04
C ARG A 118 -12.23 6.93 -0.79
N THR A 119 -11.26 6.21 -0.23
CA THR A 119 -10.52 6.67 0.95
C THR A 119 -9.73 7.92 0.61
N ASP A 120 -9.04 7.93 -0.53
CA ASP A 120 -8.23 9.08 -0.95
C ASP A 120 -9.09 10.32 -1.19
N GLU A 121 -10.24 10.15 -1.86
CA GLU A 121 -11.16 11.25 -2.16
C GLU A 121 -11.80 11.83 -0.89
N SER A 122 -12.21 10.98 0.04
CA SER A 122 -12.94 11.42 1.24
C SER A 122 -12.07 11.82 2.42
N ARG A 123 -10.85 11.27 2.52
CA ARG A 123 -9.98 11.41 3.69
C ARG A 123 -8.53 11.78 3.37
N GLY A 124 -8.15 11.76 2.09
CA GLY A 124 -6.78 11.98 1.65
C GLY A 124 -5.94 10.69 1.63
N ILE A 125 -4.93 10.69 0.75
CA ILE A 125 -4.08 9.51 0.47
C ILE A 125 -3.26 9.01 1.67
N HIS A 126 -3.04 9.88 2.65
CA HIS A 126 -2.31 9.58 3.88
C HIS A 126 -3.13 8.69 4.85
N LYS A 127 -4.46 8.60 4.66
CA LYS A 127 -5.32 7.71 5.46
C LYS A 127 -5.19 6.27 4.94
N ALA A 128 -4.84 5.36 5.84
CA ALA A 128 -4.84 3.92 5.53
C ALA A 128 -6.23 3.43 5.06
N PRO A 129 -6.34 2.71 3.93
CA PRO A 129 -7.60 2.18 3.40
C PRO A 129 -8.00 0.87 4.12
N ALA A 130 -8.14 0.96 5.44
CA ALA A 130 -8.58 -0.09 6.34
C ALA A 130 -9.56 0.47 7.36
N ASN A 131 -10.21 -0.43 8.11
CA ASN A 131 -11.31 -0.14 9.02
C ASN A 131 -12.53 0.45 8.30
N ASP A 132 -12.78 0.01 7.06
CA ASP A 132 -13.89 0.46 6.21
C ASP A 132 -14.51 -0.71 5.44
N VAL A 133 -15.77 -0.55 5.02
CA VAL A 133 -16.61 -1.55 4.37
C VAL A 133 -16.33 -1.56 2.85
N PRO A 134 -15.92 -2.69 2.26
CA PRO A 134 -15.90 -2.83 0.82
C PRO A 134 -17.34 -2.92 0.29
N ARG A 135 -17.77 -1.91 -0.49
CA ARG A 135 -19.14 -1.83 -1.04
C ARG A 135 -19.41 -3.00 -1.98
N GLY A 136 -20.65 -3.52 -1.98
CA GLY A 136 -21.06 -4.64 -2.84
C GLY A 136 -20.69 -6.03 -2.30
N VAL A 137 -19.91 -6.11 -1.22
CA VAL A 137 -19.55 -7.38 -0.58
C VAL A 137 -20.68 -7.84 0.34
N VAL A 138 -21.18 -9.05 0.11
CA VAL A 138 -22.25 -9.68 0.89
C VAL A 138 -21.76 -10.80 1.81
N GLY A 139 -20.53 -11.29 1.58
CA GLY A 139 -19.93 -12.36 2.36
C GLY A 139 -18.44 -12.51 2.10
N LEU A 140 -17.84 -13.49 2.76
CA LEU A 140 -16.44 -13.87 2.59
C LEU A 140 -16.37 -15.34 2.23
N ALA A 141 -15.40 -15.73 1.40
CA ALA A 141 -15.17 -17.14 1.10
C ALA A 141 -14.70 -17.91 2.35
N TYR A 142 -13.95 -17.24 3.22
CA TYR A 142 -13.46 -17.78 4.49
C TYR A 142 -13.63 -16.72 5.58
N GLU A 143 -14.04 -17.09 6.79
CA GLU A 143 -14.17 -16.14 7.90
C GLU A 143 -12.92 -16.15 8.79
N THR A 144 -11.95 -15.28 8.46
CA THR A 144 -10.69 -15.19 9.21
C THR A 144 -10.93 -14.68 10.63
N ASN A 145 -10.49 -15.45 11.62
CA ASN A 145 -10.58 -15.06 13.03
C ASN A 145 -9.37 -14.20 13.46
N PHE A 146 -9.37 -13.79 14.73
CA PHE A 146 -8.32 -12.90 15.26
C PHE A 146 -6.93 -13.56 15.27
N ARG A 147 -6.82 -14.81 15.73
CA ARG A 147 -5.54 -15.53 15.82
C ARG A 147 -4.94 -15.81 14.45
N GLU A 148 -5.80 -16.14 13.49
CA GLU A 148 -5.39 -16.32 12.10
C GLU A 148 -4.90 -15.00 11.49
N GLN A 149 -5.56 -13.88 11.79
CA GLN A 149 -5.06 -12.59 11.37
C GLN A 149 -3.70 -12.26 12.00
N GLU A 150 -3.48 -12.58 13.28
CA GLU A 150 -2.19 -12.38 13.96
C GLU A 150 -1.05 -13.17 13.28
N LEU A 151 -1.34 -14.31 12.66
CA LEU A 151 -0.40 -15.06 11.83
C LEU A 151 -0.09 -14.33 10.51
N LEU A 152 -1.14 -13.86 9.83
CA LEU A 152 -1.04 -13.29 8.48
C LEU A 152 -0.48 -11.87 8.45
N ASN A 153 -0.82 -11.04 9.43
CA ASN A 153 -0.51 -9.61 9.42
C ASN A 153 1.00 -9.30 9.47
N PRO A 154 1.83 -9.97 10.30
CA PRO A 154 3.30 -9.85 10.25
C PRO A 154 3.88 -10.10 8.86
N LYS A 155 3.22 -10.91 8.04
CA LYS A 155 3.65 -11.28 6.69
C LYS A 155 3.23 -10.28 5.60
N GLY A 156 2.48 -9.24 5.95
CA GLY A 156 1.97 -8.25 4.99
C GLY A 156 0.69 -8.69 4.27
N ILE A 157 -0.01 -9.70 4.80
CA ILE A 157 -1.26 -10.23 4.24
C ILE A 157 -2.43 -9.50 4.89
N ASN A 158 -3.13 -8.66 4.13
CA ASN A 158 -4.21 -7.83 4.64
C ASN A 158 -5.52 -8.61 4.71
N CYS A 159 -6.03 -8.80 5.93
CA CYS A 159 -7.25 -9.57 6.14
C CYS A 159 -8.52 -8.73 5.91
N ILE A 160 -9.52 -9.31 5.25
CA ILE A 160 -10.90 -8.81 5.18
C ILE A 160 -11.71 -9.68 6.14
N ARG A 161 -12.37 -9.07 7.12
CA ARG A 161 -12.98 -9.80 8.24
C ARG A 161 -14.40 -9.36 8.49
N ARG A 162 -15.22 -10.30 8.96
CA ARG A 162 -16.56 -10.02 9.47
C ARG A 162 -16.49 -9.70 10.95
N PHE A 163 -17.07 -8.57 11.34
CA PHE A 163 -17.19 -8.14 12.72
C PHE A 163 -18.66 -8.11 13.13
N ARG A 164 -18.94 -8.59 14.34
CA ARG A 164 -20.27 -8.49 14.95
C ARG A 164 -20.66 -7.01 15.02
N ASN A 165 -21.86 -6.68 14.54
CA ASN A 165 -22.44 -5.32 14.53
C ASN A 165 -21.74 -4.28 13.63
N ARG A 166 -20.63 -4.62 12.96
CA ARG A 166 -19.92 -3.70 12.05
C ARG A 166 -19.84 -4.18 10.61
N GLY A 167 -20.29 -5.42 10.36
CA GLY A 167 -20.30 -6.03 9.03
C GLY A 167 -18.91 -6.46 8.58
N THR A 168 -18.70 -6.52 7.28
CA THR A 168 -17.42 -6.90 6.66
C THR A 168 -16.53 -5.66 6.53
N LEU A 169 -15.32 -5.73 7.08
CA LEU A 169 -14.35 -4.64 7.06
C LEU A 169 -13.02 -5.13 6.49
N VAL A 170 -12.35 -4.26 5.73
CA VAL A 170 -10.93 -4.43 5.43
C VAL A 170 -10.14 -4.11 6.69
N TRP A 171 -9.32 -5.04 7.15
CA TRP A 171 -8.68 -5.01 8.47
C TRP A 171 -7.15 -5.15 8.39
N GLY A 172 -6.55 -4.61 7.33
CA GLY A 172 -5.11 -4.52 7.12
C GLY A 172 -4.78 -3.48 6.06
N ALA A 173 -3.64 -2.81 6.21
CA ALA A 173 -3.13 -1.82 5.26
C ALA A 173 -1.60 -1.90 5.11
N ARG A 174 -1.04 -3.10 5.20
CA ARG A 174 0.39 -3.38 5.02
C ARG A 174 0.73 -3.65 3.56
N THR A 175 1.94 -3.30 3.18
CA THR A 175 2.54 -3.67 1.89
C THR A 175 3.18 -5.06 1.98
N LEU A 176 3.71 -5.53 0.85
CA LEU A 176 4.57 -6.71 0.77
C LEU A 176 6.05 -6.36 0.94
N ALA A 177 6.40 -5.21 1.54
CA ALA A 177 7.79 -4.86 1.82
C ALA A 177 8.53 -5.97 2.61
N GLN A 178 9.86 -5.84 2.67
CA GLN A 178 10.65 -6.74 3.50
C GLN A 178 10.14 -6.72 4.96
N LEU A 179 10.22 -7.86 5.65
CA LEU A 179 9.55 -8.03 6.95
C LEU A 179 10.13 -7.10 8.04
N ASP A 180 11.41 -6.81 7.93
CA ASP A 180 12.19 -5.90 8.77
C ASP A 180 12.09 -4.43 8.34
N ASP A 181 11.60 -4.15 7.14
CA ASP A 181 11.39 -2.79 6.63
C ASP A 181 10.18 -2.14 7.32
N THR A 182 10.46 -1.13 8.14
CA THR A 182 9.43 -0.37 8.86
C THR A 182 9.00 0.90 8.13
N ASP A 183 9.82 1.40 7.21
CA ASP A 183 9.55 2.64 6.48
C ASP A 183 8.46 2.41 5.43
N TRP A 184 8.52 1.28 4.74
CA TRP A 184 7.60 0.95 3.65
C TRP A 184 6.49 -0.01 4.03
N ARG A 185 6.32 -0.28 5.33
CA ARG A 185 5.37 -1.24 5.88
C ARG A 185 3.92 -0.95 5.49
N TYR A 186 3.53 0.31 5.38
CA TYR A 186 2.12 0.69 5.21
C TYR A 186 1.81 1.22 3.82
N VAL A 187 0.67 0.77 3.29
CA VAL A 187 0.12 1.19 2.00
C VAL A 187 -0.03 2.71 1.95
N SER A 188 -0.58 3.35 2.99
CA SER A 188 -0.78 4.81 2.99
C SER A 188 0.52 5.59 2.88
N VAL A 189 1.58 5.13 3.57
CA VAL A 189 2.91 5.76 3.53
C VAL A 189 3.51 5.63 2.13
N ARG A 190 3.55 4.40 1.59
CA ARG A 190 4.11 4.17 0.24
C ARG A 190 3.37 4.98 -0.82
N ARG A 191 2.03 5.02 -0.77
CA ARG A 191 1.18 5.76 -1.70
C ARG A 191 1.37 7.27 -1.58
N LEU A 192 1.45 7.81 -0.37
CA LEU A 192 1.73 9.23 -0.14
C LEU A 192 3.08 9.62 -0.74
N MET A 193 4.12 8.81 -0.49
CA MET A 193 5.46 9.08 -1.04
C MET A 193 5.48 9.01 -2.57
N SER A 194 4.78 8.06 -3.18
CA SER A 194 4.60 7.97 -4.62
C SER A 194 3.85 9.19 -5.20
N TYR A 195 2.81 9.67 -4.51
CA TYR A 195 2.05 10.85 -4.92
C TYR A 195 2.90 12.13 -4.84
N ILE A 196 3.67 12.31 -3.77
CA ILE A 196 4.60 13.43 -3.59
C ILE A 196 5.64 13.43 -4.71
N ALA A 197 6.32 12.29 -4.93
CA ALA A 197 7.37 12.20 -5.94
C ALA A 197 6.83 12.50 -7.35
N LYS A 198 5.67 11.93 -7.72
CA LYS A 198 5.07 12.16 -9.04
C LYS A 198 4.56 13.59 -9.22
N SER A 199 3.96 14.17 -8.18
CA SER A 199 3.46 15.55 -8.23
C SER A 199 4.59 16.57 -8.33
N ILE A 200 5.72 16.32 -7.67
CA ILE A 200 6.91 17.16 -7.80
C ILE A 200 7.50 17.03 -9.20
N GLU A 201 7.68 15.81 -9.71
CA GLU A 201 8.19 15.59 -11.07
C GLU A 201 7.34 16.29 -12.13
N GLU A 202 6.01 16.20 -12.05
CA GLU A 202 5.11 16.91 -12.97
C GLU A 202 5.14 18.43 -12.75
N GLY A 203 5.14 18.89 -11.50
CA GLY A 203 5.10 20.30 -11.12
C GLY A 203 6.39 21.08 -11.40
N THR A 204 7.52 20.39 -11.62
CA THR A 204 8.82 21.01 -11.89
C THR A 204 9.34 20.75 -13.31
N GLN A 205 8.51 20.26 -14.24
CA GLN A 205 8.93 20.04 -15.64
C GLN A 205 9.44 21.31 -16.34
N TRP A 206 8.96 22.48 -15.94
CA TRP A 206 9.41 23.77 -16.48
C TRP A 206 10.90 24.08 -16.20
N ALA A 207 11.52 23.40 -15.23
CA ALA A 207 12.93 23.61 -14.90
C ALA A 207 13.88 22.96 -15.93
N VAL A 208 13.37 22.06 -16.77
CA VAL A 208 14.18 21.38 -17.79
C VAL A 208 14.62 22.41 -18.85
N PHE A 209 15.92 22.44 -19.15
CA PHE A 209 16.57 23.40 -20.06
C PHE A 209 16.63 24.86 -19.59
N GLU A 210 16.26 25.16 -18.34
CA GLU A 210 16.55 26.47 -17.75
C GLU A 210 18.04 26.61 -17.42
N PRO A 211 18.59 27.84 -17.36
CA PRO A 211 19.92 28.09 -16.84
C PRO A 211 20.06 27.53 -15.42
N ASN A 212 21.04 26.65 -15.20
CA ASN A 212 21.31 26.08 -13.90
C ASN A 212 22.07 27.12 -13.06
N ASP A 213 21.34 27.93 -12.31
CA ASP A 213 21.86 29.01 -11.45
C ASP A 213 21.07 29.12 -10.13
N GLU A 214 21.53 30.01 -9.25
CA GLU A 214 20.90 30.23 -7.93
C GLU A 214 19.44 30.68 -8.04
N ASP A 215 19.07 31.38 -9.13
CA ASP A 215 17.70 31.81 -9.36
C ASP A 215 16.80 30.61 -9.70
N LEU A 216 17.27 29.67 -10.53
CA LEU A 216 16.58 28.40 -10.76
C LEU A 216 16.42 27.61 -9.45
N TRP A 217 17.49 27.50 -8.66
CA TRP A 217 17.47 26.76 -7.40
C TRP A 217 16.45 27.34 -6.42
N ALA A 218 16.40 28.66 -6.29
CA ALA A 218 15.41 29.35 -5.45
C ALA A 218 13.98 29.15 -5.96
N ARG A 219 13.75 29.23 -7.28
CA ARG A 219 12.42 29.00 -7.89
C ARG A 219 11.92 27.57 -7.67
N VAL A 220 12.77 26.57 -7.89
CA VAL A 220 12.43 25.15 -7.67
C VAL A 220 12.16 24.88 -6.20
N THR A 221 13.06 25.34 -5.32
CA THR A 221 12.89 25.19 -3.86
C THR A 221 11.57 25.77 -3.38
N ARG A 222 11.23 27.01 -3.79
CA ARG A 222 9.96 27.65 -3.45
C ARG A 222 8.75 26.86 -3.95
N THR A 223 8.82 26.35 -5.18
CA THR A 223 7.73 25.57 -5.80
C THR A 223 7.47 24.29 -5.01
N VAL A 224 8.52 23.53 -4.71
CA VAL A 224 8.41 22.27 -3.96
C VAL A 224 7.99 22.51 -2.51
N ARG A 225 8.56 23.53 -1.83
CA ARG A 225 8.15 23.88 -0.46
C ARG A 225 6.68 24.26 -0.39
N ASN A 226 6.18 25.12 -1.29
CA ASN A 226 4.76 25.50 -1.32
C ASN A 226 3.83 24.28 -1.48
N PHE A 227 4.23 23.31 -2.31
CA PHE A 227 3.50 22.05 -2.46
C PHE A 227 3.49 21.25 -1.15
N LEU A 228 4.66 21.02 -0.54
CA LEU A 228 4.78 20.23 0.68
C LEU A 228 4.10 20.89 1.89
N GLU A 229 4.10 22.22 1.98
CA GLU A 229 3.34 22.95 3.00
C GLU A 229 1.84 22.66 2.90
N ARG A 230 1.29 22.59 1.68
CA ARG A 230 -0.11 22.23 1.47
C ARG A 230 -0.39 20.79 1.92
N ILE A 231 0.52 19.85 1.62
CA ILE A 231 0.40 18.45 2.05
C ILE A 231 0.49 18.33 3.58
N TRP A 232 1.38 19.09 4.23
CA TRP A 232 1.48 19.17 5.68
C TRP A 232 0.21 19.75 6.33
N ARG A 233 -0.31 20.87 5.81
CA ARG A 233 -1.56 21.48 6.31
C ARG A 233 -2.79 20.56 6.19
N GLN A 234 -2.75 19.59 5.28
CA GLN A 234 -3.77 18.54 5.14
C GLN A 234 -3.61 17.40 6.16
N GLY A 235 -2.61 17.46 7.05
CA GLY A 235 -2.33 16.44 8.06
C GLY A 235 -1.62 15.20 7.52
N ALA A 236 -1.05 15.26 6.31
CA ALA A 236 -0.39 14.11 5.70
C ALA A 236 1.07 13.94 6.16
N LEU A 237 1.70 15.01 6.64
CA LEU A 237 3.06 14.98 7.19
C LEU A 237 3.02 15.24 8.69
N PHE A 238 3.86 14.54 9.44
CA PHE A 238 4.01 14.65 10.88
C PHE A 238 5.04 15.72 11.24
N GLY A 239 4.70 16.60 12.17
CA GLY A 239 5.55 17.71 12.63
C GLY A 239 4.69 18.88 13.07
N SER A 240 5.08 19.57 14.13
CA SER A 240 4.38 20.75 14.64
C SER A 240 4.65 21.99 13.79
N THR A 241 5.77 21.98 13.05
CA THR A 241 6.18 23.02 12.10
C THR A 241 6.50 22.39 10.73
N PRO A 242 6.51 23.18 9.64
CA PRO A 242 6.97 22.70 8.34
C PRO A 242 8.38 22.11 8.38
N GLU A 243 9.28 22.72 9.16
CA GLU A 243 10.69 22.32 9.28
C GLU A 243 10.87 20.96 10.00
N GLU A 244 9.96 20.60 10.91
CA GLU A 244 9.91 19.27 11.50
C GLU A 244 9.31 18.23 10.52
N ALA A 245 8.48 18.67 9.58
CA ALA A 245 7.71 17.82 8.69
C ALA A 245 8.41 17.50 7.37
N PHE A 246 9.18 18.45 6.82
CA PHE A 246 9.90 18.28 5.56
C PHE A 246 11.05 19.28 5.40
N TYR A 247 11.97 18.96 4.48
CA TYR A 247 12.97 19.91 3.99
C TYR A 247 13.12 19.79 2.46
N VAL A 248 13.59 20.88 1.86
CA VAL A 248 13.94 20.94 0.43
C VAL A 248 15.27 21.65 0.33
N LYS A 249 16.27 21.00 -0.27
CA LYS A 249 17.61 21.51 -0.47
C LYS A 249 17.93 21.51 -1.96
N CYS A 250 18.25 22.68 -2.49
CA CYS A 250 18.76 22.88 -3.83
C CYS A 250 19.72 24.07 -3.74
N ASP A 251 21.01 23.76 -3.57
CA ASP A 251 22.04 24.75 -3.29
C ASP A 251 23.38 24.33 -3.91
N ARG A 252 24.40 25.15 -3.65
CA ARG A 252 25.76 24.95 -4.18
C ARG A 252 26.48 23.73 -3.59
N GLU A 253 26.04 23.23 -2.42
CA GLU A 253 26.61 22.02 -1.85
C GLU A 253 26.17 20.79 -2.67
N LEU A 254 24.93 20.77 -3.14
CA LEU A 254 24.42 19.71 -4.03
C LEU A 254 24.78 19.94 -5.50
N ASN A 255 24.82 21.19 -5.95
CA ASN A 255 25.03 21.57 -7.35
C ASN A 255 26.40 22.24 -7.53
N THR A 256 27.46 21.44 -7.48
CA THR A 256 28.84 21.92 -7.68
C THR A 256 29.10 22.27 -9.16
N PRO A 257 30.13 23.08 -9.47
CA PRO A 257 30.48 23.40 -10.86
C PRO A 257 30.68 22.17 -11.76
N GLU A 258 31.17 21.06 -11.21
CA GLU A 258 31.36 19.79 -11.92
C GLU A 258 30.02 19.16 -12.31
N THR A 259 29.07 19.09 -11.38
CA THR A 259 27.73 18.54 -11.64
C THR A 259 26.94 19.41 -12.62
N MET A 260 27.08 20.74 -12.51
CA MET A 260 26.43 21.69 -13.40
C MET A 260 26.97 21.60 -14.83
N LYS A 261 28.28 21.35 -15.02
CA LYS A 261 28.88 21.09 -16.34
C LYS A 261 28.33 19.83 -17.01
N LEU A 262 27.85 18.86 -16.22
CA LEU A 262 27.16 17.67 -16.72
C LEU A 262 25.67 17.91 -17.05
N GLY A 263 25.18 19.14 -16.85
CA GLY A 263 23.77 19.49 -17.06
C GLY A 263 22.83 18.91 -16.00
N MET A 264 23.35 18.52 -14.84
CA MET A 264 22.57 17.93 -13.76
C MET A 264 22.13 18.98 -12.74
N LEU A 265 20.87 18.87 -12.28
CA LEU A 265 20.31 19.64 -11.17
C LEU A 265 19.89 18.67 -10.07
N PHE A 266 20.55 18.74 -8.92
CA PHE A 266 20.26 17.95 -7.74
C PHE A 266 19.37 18.72 -6.77
N ILE A 267 18.26 18.09 -6.38
CA ILE A 267 17.29 18.60 -5.41
C ILE A 267 17.06 17.49 -4.41
N GLU A 268 17.42 17.72 -3.15
CA GLU A 268 17.19 16.78 -2.06
C GLU A 268 15.92 17.17 -1.30
N ILE A 269 15.02 16.19 -1.10
CA ILE A 269 13.73 16.40 -0.46
C ILE A 269 13.55 15.30 0.59
N GLY A 270 13.39 15.70 1.84
CA GLY A 270 12.98 14.80 2.93
C GLY A 270 11.58 15.15 3.40
N VAL A 271 10.78 14.14 3.73
CA VAL A 271 9.42 14.30 4.26
C VAL A 271 9.17 13.28 5.37
N CYS A 272 8.36 13.66 6.35
CA CYS A 272 7.97 12.83 7.48
C CYS A 272 6.49 12.42 7.36
N PRO A 273 6.14 11.29 6.73
CA PRO A 273 4.76 10.89 6.54
C PRO A 273 4.10 10.42 7.85
N VAL A 274 2.81 10.73 8.02
CA VAL A 274 2.02 10.16 9.13
C VAL A 274 1.88 8.64 8.98
N ARG A 275 1.96 7.91 10.10
CA ARG A 275 1.82 6.45 10.15
C ARG A 275 0.52 6.06 10.87
N PRO A 276 -0.18 5.01 10.44
CA PRO A 276 -1.41 4.58 11.09
C PRO A 276 -1.14 3.96 12.47
N ALA A 277 -2.03 4.21 13.42
CA ALA A 277 -2.05 3.50 14.69
C ALA A 277 -2.67 2.10 14.49
N GLU A 278 -1.84 1.10 14.23
CA GLU A 278 -2.28 -0.28 14.00
C GLU A 278 -2.62 -1.02 15.31
N PHE A 279 -1.88 -0.74 16.39
CA PHE A 279 -2.10 -1.32 17.71
C PHE A 279 -2.41 -0.21 18.71
N VAL A 280 -3.50 -0.38 19.47
CA VAL A 280 -3.85 0.48 20.60
C VAL A 280 -3.71 -0.35 21.87
N ILE A 281 -2.66 -0.07 22.64
CA ILE A 281 -2.32 -0.83 23.86
C ILE A 281 -2.74 -0.01 25.07
N PHE A 282 -3.76 -0.48 25.79
CA PHE A 282 -4.17 0.12 27.06
C PHE A 282 -3.33 -0.48 28.20
N ARG A 283 -2.65 0.37 28.96
CA ARG A 283 -1.96 -0.01 30.20
C ARG A 283 -2.79 0.51 31.38
N ILE A 284 -3.53 -0.39 32.03
CA ILE A 284 -4.38 -0.06 33.17
C ILE A 284 -3.65 -0.51 34.44
N ARG A 285 -3.43 0.42 35.36
CA ARG A 285 -2.89 0.14 36.69
C ARG A 285 -3.91 0.58 37.74
N GLN A 286 -3.97 -0.15 38.85
CA GLN A 286 -4.57 0.39 40.06
C GLN A 286 -3.66 1.53 40.53
N TRP A 287 -4.22 2.72 40.72
CA TRP A 287 -3.51 3.89 41.19
C TRP A 287 -4.07 4.27 42.55
N ASP A 288 -3.17 4.40 43.52
CA ASP A 288 -3.48 4.87 44.87
C ASP A 288 -2.89 6.29 45.01
N PRO A 289 -3.73 7.34 45.05
CA PRO A 289 -3.27 8.72 45.16
C PRO A 289 -2.45 9.00 46.43
N SER A 290 -2.50 8.13 47.45
CA SER A 290 -1.71 8.30 48.68
C SER A 290 -0.23 7.94 48.55
N GLN A 291 0.19 7.36 47.41
CA GLN A 291 1.57 6.90 47.19
C GLN A 291 2.43 7.87 46.35
N ASP A 292 1.88 9.00 45.89
CA ASP A 292 2.60 10.01 45.10
C ASP A 292 3.25 11.12 45.98
N GLU A 293 3.23 10.97 47.31
CA GLU A 293 4.04 11.78 48.25
C GLU A 293 5.35 11.05 48.59
N ALA A 294 6.34 11.06 47.68
CA ALA A 294 7.74 10.69 47.96
C ALA A 294 8.71 11.36 46.97
#